data_AF-A0AA35RF27-F1
#
_entry.id   AF-A0AA35RF27-F1
#
_cell.length_a   1.000
_cell.length_b   1.000
_cell.length_c   1.000
_cell.angle_alpha   90.00
_cell.angle_beta   90.00
_cell.angle_gamma   90.00
#
_symmetry.space_group_name_H-M   'P 1'
#
loop_
_entity.id
_entity.type
_entity.pdbx_description
1 polymer ?
#
loop_
_entity_poly.entity_id
_entity_poly.type
_entity_poly.pdbx_seq_one_letter_code
_entity_poly.pdbx_strand_id
1 'polypeptide(L)'
;MGSGSTFGRNALLNINWVTVGTRGGIAVAAGAAIWLALYWLWNLGLRGLSPVERAYTRMNRMGMIAGLKRRADQTPHEYAAMLSGTLGEAAPSARQIAEEFAAIRYTGGTPPEDEEGDEMEQAWRSIRGVLIGRAFRRLLPGGSQG
;
A
#
# COMPACT_ATOMS: atom_id res chain seq x y z
N MET A 1 53.85 -48.54 11.81
CA MET A 1 53.41 -48.32 13.21
C MET A 1 53.49 -46.84 13.52
N GLY A 2 52.39 -46.26 14.06
CA GLY A 2 52.26 -44.87 14.56
C GLY A 2 52.00 -43.82 13.48
N SER A 3 50.77 -43.45 13.09
CA SER A 3 49.71 -42.73 13.87
C SER A 3 50.27 -41.47 14.53
N GLY A 4 49.82 -40.25 14.28
CA GLY A 4 48.72 -39.71 13.47
C GLY A 4 48.75 -38.20 13.70
N SER A 5 48.69 -37.41 12.65
CA SER A 5 48.69 -35.95 12.74
C SER A 5 47.44 -35.45 13.47
N THR A 6 47.60 -34.94 14.70
CA THR A 6 46.56 -34.22 15.44
C THR A 6 46.36 -32.83 14.85
N PHE A 7 45.77 -32.77 13.66
CA PHE A 7 45.18 -31.55 13.12
C PHE A 7 43.84 -31.34 13.85
N GLY A 8 43.93 -30.83 15.08
CA GLY A 8 42.79 -30.39 15.88
C GLY A 8 42.15 -29.17 15.22
N ARG A 9 41.27 -29.43 14.25
CA ARG A 9 40.38 -28.48 13.59
C ARG A 9 39.39 -27.87 14.59
N ASN A 10 39.82 -26.95 15.43
CA ASN A 10 38.93 -26.22 16.34
C ASN A 10 38.75 -24.74 15.95
N ALA A 11 39.02 -24.38 14.68
CA ALA A 11 38.95 -23.01 14.21
C ALA A 11 37.63 -22.63 13.50
N LEU A 12 36.64 -23.53 13.34
CA LEU A 12 35.60 -23.32 12.32
C LEU A 12 34.12 -23.29 12.71
N LEU A 13 33.71 -23.35 13.99
CA LEU A 13 32.30 -23.08 14.32
C LEU A 13 32.12 -22.44 15.71
N ASN A 14 32.67 -21.25 15.93
CA ASN A 14 32.21 -20.39 17.03
C ASN A 14 30.94 -19.63 16.58
N ILE A 15 29.89 -20.38 16.24
CA ILE A 15 28.56 -19.80 15.99
C ILE A 15 28.03 -19.37 17.34
N ASN A 16 28.18 -18.08 17.62
CA ASN A 16 27.65 -17.49 18.83
C ASN A 16 26.12 -17.43 18.69
N TRP A 17 25.44 -18.46 19.19
CA TRP A 17 23.98 -18.61 19.17
C TRP A 17 23.26 -17.42 19.81
N VAL A 18 23.94 -16.72 20.73
CA VAL A 18 23.48 -15.43 21.27
C VAL A 18 23.39 -14.40 20.14
N THR A 19 24.41 -14.25 19.29
CA THR A 19 24.40 -13.30 18.18
C THR A 19 23.41 -13.67 17.08
N VAL A 20 23.23 -14.98 16.79
CA VAL A 20 22.20 -15.46 15.84
C VAL A 20 20.80 -15.20 16.39
N GLY A 21 20.56 -15.49 17.68
CA GLY A 21 19.30 -15.19 18.36
C GLY A 21 19.02 -13.69 18.47
N THR A 22 20.04 -12.88 18.72
CA THR A 22 19.92 -11.42 18.82
C THR A 22 19.63 -10.79 17.45
N ARG A 23 20.30 -11.21 16.39
CA ARG A 23 20.06 -10.74 15.01
C ARG A 23 18.68 -11.16 14.48
N GLY A 24 18.24 -12.39 14.79
CA GLY A 24 16.90 -12.85 14.49
C GLY A 24 15.83 -12.03 15.20
N GLY A 25 16.02 -11.75 16.50
CA GLY A 25 15.12 -10.91 17.29
C GLY A 25 15.03 -9.47 16.78
N ILE A 26 16.17 -8.86 16.41
CA ILE A 26 16.21 -7.50 15.84
C ILE A 26 15.46 -7.44 14.51
N ALA A 27 15.63 -8.43 13.63
CA ALA A 27 14.93 -8.46 12.34
C ALA A 27 13.41 -8.56 12.51
N VAL A 28 12.94 -9.40 13.43
CA VAL A 28 11.50 -9.53 13.75
C VAL A 28 10.96 -8.24 14.37
N ALA A 29 11.69 -7.65 15.33
CA ALA A 29 11.29 -6.39 15.95
C ALA A 29 11.26 -5.22 14.95
N ALA A 30 12.25 -5.12 14.07
CA ALA A 30 12.30 -4.12 13.01
C ALA A 30 11.15 -4.32 12.01
N GLY A 31 10.88 -5.57 11.60
CA GLY A 31 9.74 -5.91 10.75
C GLY A 31 8.40 -5.51 11.38
N ALA A 32 8.20 -5.84 12.66
CA ALA A 32 7.00 -5.47 13.41
C ALA A 32 6.87 -3.95 13.58
N ALA A 33 7.97 -3.24 13.85
CA ALA A 33 7.98 -1.79 13.96
C ALA A 33 7.67 -1.11 12.62
N ILE A 34 8.26 -1.59 11.52
CA ILE A 34 7.94 -1.11 10.16
C ILE A 34 6.47 -1.40 9.83
N TRP A 35 5.98 -2.59 10.14
CA TRP A 35 4.58 -2.95 9.91
C TRP A 35 3.62 -2.06 10.71
N LEU A 36 3.90 -1.82 12.00
CA LEU A 36 3.14 -0.91 12.84
C LEU A 36 3.22 0.53 12.35
N ALA A 37 4.40 1.01 11.92
CA ALA A 37 4.56 2.34 11.37
C ALA A 37 3.78 2.50 10.05
N LEU A 38 3.79 1.49 9.18
CA LEU A 38 2.99 1.46 7.96
C LEU A 38 1.50 1.42 8.27
N TYR A 39 1.07 0.59 9.23
CA TYR A 39 -0.32 0.53 9.68
C TYR A 39 -0.79 1.87 10.27
N TRP A 40 0.04 2.46 11.13
CA TRP A 40 -0.25 3.73 11.76
C TRP A 40 -0.25 4.86 10.75
N LEU A 41 0.69 4.91 9.80
CA LEU A 41 0.69 5.84 8.67
C LEU A 41 -0.52 5.62 7.74
N TRP A 42 -0.95 4.37 7.58
CA TRP A 42 -2.13 4.01 6.80
C TRP A 42 -3.41 4.57 7.45
N ASN A 43 -3.45 4.57 8.79
CA ASN A 43 -4.60 5.02 9.58
C ASN A 43 -4.53 6.49 10.02
N LEU A 44 -3.33 7.08 10.04
CA LEU A 44 -3.08 8.50 10.27
C LEU A 44 -3.69 9.29 9.12
N GLY A 45 -4.58 10.19 9.48
CA GLY A 45 -5.35 10.98 8.53
C GLY A 45 -6.71 10.38 8.19
N LEU A 46 -7.11 9.20 8.67
CA LEU A 46 -8.49 8.67 8.46
C LEU A 46 -9.42 8.90 9.66
N ARG A 47 -8.87 9.28 10.82
CA ARG A 47 -9.64 9.67 12.02
C ARG A 47 -10.15 11.10 11.84
N GLY A 48 -11.44 11.25 11.52
CA GLY A 48 -12.12 12.54 11.30
C GLY A 48 -12.36 12.91 9.82
N LEU A 49 -11.89 12.10 8.87
CA LEU A 49 -12.25 12.26 7.46
C LEU A 49 -13.60 11.63 7.16
N SER A 50 -14.36 12.33 6.34
CA SER A 50 -15.61 11.83 5.77
C SER A 50 -15.42 10.55 4.95
N PRO A 51 -16.48 9.75 4.73
CA PRO A 51 -16.43 8.56 3.88
C PRO A 51 -15.82 8.83 2.50
N VAL A 52 -16.13 9.98 1.92
CA VAL A 52 -15.66 10.43 0.60
C VAL A 52 -14.16 10.72 0.60
N GLU A 53 -13.67 11.49 1.57
CA GLU A 53 -12.23 11.79 1.68
C GLU A 53 -11.39 10.54 1.95
N ARG A 54 -11.96 9.59 2.69
CA ARG A 54 -11.34 8.27 2.93
C ARG A 54 -11.24 7.46 1.64
N ALA A 55 -12.31 7.38 0.85
CA ALA A 55 -12.31 6.71 -0.44
C ALA A 55 -11.31 7.34 -1.41
N TYR A 56 -11.31 8.68 -1.52
CA TYR A 56 -10.38 9.42 -2.38
C TYR A 56 -8.91 9.26 -1.94
N THR A 57 -8.63 9.30 -0.64
CA THR A 57 -7.27 9.08 -0.10
C THR A 57 -6.77 7.67 -0.40
N ARG A 58 -7.63 6.65 -0.24
CA ARG A 58 -7.29 5.26 -0.59
C ARG A 58 -7.03 5.12 -2.10
N MET A 59 -7.84 5.76 -2.94
CA MET A 59 -7.63 5.80 -4.39
C MET A 59 -6.29 6.45 -4.77
N ASN A 60 -5.89 7.52 -4.10
CA ASN A 60 -4.61 8.18 -4.35
C ASN A 60 -3.42 7.34 -3.90
N ARG A 61 -3.50 6.72 -2.70
CA ARG A 61 -2.45 5.82 -2.19
C ARG A 61 -2.30 4.56 -3.04
N MET A 62 -3.40 3.90 -3.43
CA MET A 62 -3.33 2.73 -4.31
C MET A 62 -2.86 3.09 -5.71
N GLY A 63 -3.27 4.25 -6.25
CA GLY A 63 -2.73 4.74 -7.52
C GLY A 63 -1.21 4.91 -7.44
N MET A 64 -0.69 5.49 -6.36
CA MET A 64 0.76 5.60 -6.14
C MET A 64 1.46 4.24 -6.16
N ILE A 65 0.92 3.23 -5.46
CA ILE A 65 1.49 1.87 -5.43
C ILE A 65 1.39 1.20 -6.81
N ALA A 66 0.30 1.42 -7.54
CA ALA A 66 0.09 0.92 -8.89
C ALA A 66 0.92 1.66 -9.97
N GLY A 67 1.73 2.66 -9.58
CA GLY A 67 2.53 3.49 -10.48
C GLY A 67 1.74 4.57 -11.22
N LEU A 68 0.49 4.81 -10.81
CA LEU A 68 -0.43 5.83 -11.32
C LEU A 68 -0.54 6.98 -10.31
N LYS A 69 0.61 7.51 -9.88
CA LYS A 69 0.66 8.60 -8.90
C LYS A 69 0.00 9.86 -9.47
N ARG A 70 -0.90 10.48 -8.71
CA ARG A 70 -1.46 11.80 -9.05
C ARG A 70 -0.35 12.85 -9.11
N ARG A 71 -0.35 13.65 -10.17
CA ARG A 71 0.55 14.83 -10.27
C ARG A 71 0.03 15.96 -9.38
N ALA A 72 0.93 16.86 -8.95
CA ALA A 72 0.57 17.94 -8.01
C ALA A 72 -0.39 18.98 -8.64
N ASP A 73 -0.34 19.12 -9.95
CA ASP A 73 -1.16 20.00 -10.79
C ASP A 73 -2.51 19.38 -11.18
N GLN A 74 -2.73 18.08 -10.96
CA GLN A 74 -3.95 17.41 -11.36
C GLN A 74 -5.12 17.65 -10.39
N THR A 75 -6.26 18.04 -10.96
CA THR A 75 -7.54 18.07 -10.27
C THR A 75 -8.06 16.66 -9.95
N PRO A 76 -8.99 16.49 -9.00
CA PRO A 76 -9.61 15.19 -8.73
C PRO A 76 -10.22 14.53 -9.98
N HIS A 77 -10.91 15.31 -10.82
CA HIS A 77 -11.52 14.81 -12.04
C HIS A 77 -10.49 14.36 -13.08
N GLU A 78 -9.41 15.12 -13.27
CA GLU A 78 -8.32 14.73 -14.17
C GLU A 78 -7.61 13.46 -13.69
N TYR A 79 -7.46 13.30 -12.37
CA TYR A 79 -6.90 12.10 -11.79
C TYR A 79 -7.81 10.88 -12.04
N ALA A 80 -9.13 11.01 -11.86
CA ALA A 80 -10.08 9.95 -12.18
C ALA A 80 -10.13 9.63 -13.68
N ALA A 81 -10.02 10.64 -14.55
CA ALA A 81 -9.95 10.45 -16.00
C ALA A 81 -8.70 9.66 -16.40
N MET A 82 -7.55 9.98 -15.80
CA MET A 82 -6.32 9.20 -15.99
C MET A 82 -6.47 7.75 -15.51
N LEU A 83 -7.12 7.53 -14.35
CA LEU A 83 -7.38 6.18 -13.83
C LEU A 83 -8.37 5.39 -14.70
N SER A 84 -9.30 6.07 -15.38
CA SER A 84 -10.36 5.45 -16.19
C SER A 84 -9.79 4.51 -17.27
N GLY A 85 -8.68 4.88 -17.90
CA GLY A 85 -8.01 4.04 -18.91
C GLY A 85 -7.46 2.72 -18.35
N THR A 86 -7.22 2.64 -17.04
CA THR A 86 -6.78 1.40 -16.37
C THR A 86 -7.94 0.65 -15.71
N LEU A 87 -8.96 1.37 -15.23
CA LEU A 87 -10.07 0.80 -14.48
C LEU A 87 -11.14 0.14 -15.36
N GLY A 88 -11.22 0.49 -16.65
CA GLY A 88 -12.18 -0.10 -17.58
C GLY A 88 -13.62 0.08 -17.08
N GLU A 89 -14.32 -1.03 -16.83
CA GLU A 89 -15.69 -1.04 -16.30
C GLU A 89 -15.84 -0.35 -14.93
N ALA A 90 -14.79 -0.28 -14.13
CA ALA A 90 -14.81 0.39 -12.83
C ALA A 90 -14.51 1.91 -12.91
N ALA A 91 -14.30 2.45 -14.11
CA ALA A 91 -14.04 3.88 -14.32
C ALA A 91 -15.14 4.83 -13.79
N PRO A 92 -16.45 4.52 -13.92
CA PRO A 92 -17.51 5.37 -13.37
C PRO A 92 -17.39 5.57 -11.86
N SER A 93 -17.04 4.51 -11.12
CA SER A 93 -16.85 4.57 -9.65
C SER A 93 -15.71 5.51 -9.25
N ALA A 94 -14.60 5.53 -10.00
CA ALA A 94 -13.51 6.47 -9.74
C ALA A 94 -13.91 7.93 -10.04
N ARG A 95 -14.75 8.14 -11.06
CA ARG A 95 -15.26 9.47 -11.40
C ARG A 95 -16.22 9.97 -10.32
N GLN A 96 -17.11 9.11 -9.83
CA GLN A 96 -18.02 9.41 -8.72
C GLN A 96 -17.26 9.83 -7.46
N ILE A 97 -16.25 9.06 -7.04
CA ILE A 97 -15.41 9.41 -5.87
C ILE A 97 -14.72 10.77 -6.05
N ALA A 98 -14.25 11.08 -7.27
CA ALA A 98 -13.57 12.35 -7.55
C ALA A 98 -14.53 13.54 -7.59
N GLU A 99 -15.75 13.35 -8.07
CA GLU A 99 -16.80 14.36 -8.13
C GLU A 99 -17.28 14.75 -6.75
N GLU A 100 -17.63 13.77 -5.91
CA GLU A 100 -18.03 14.01 -4.53
C GLU A 100 -16.91 14.68 -3.73
N PHE A 101 -15.66 14.23 -3.92
CA PHE A 101 -14.53 14.86 -3.27
C PHE A 101 -14.33 16.32 -3.73
N ALA A 102 -14.50 16.60 -5.03
CA ALA A 102 -14.41 17.96 -5.56
C ALA A 102 -15.53 18.86 -5.02
N ALA A 103 -16.76 18.35 -4.93
CA ALA A 103 -17.90 19.06 -4.36
C ALA A 103 -17.66 19.46 -2.89
N ILE A 104 -17.17 18.53 -2.07
CA ILE A 104 -16.80 18.84 -0.68
C ILE A 104 -15.63 19.84 -0.64
N ARG A 105 -14.58 19.61 -1.43
CA ARG A 105 -13.32 20.37 -1.33
C ARG A 105 -13.38 21.80 -1.84
N TYR A 106 -14.14 22.04 -2.92
CA TYR A 106 -14.23 23.34 -3.59
C TYR A 106 -15.51 24.10 -3.26
N THR A 107 -16.60 23.39 -2.98
CA THR A 107 -17.91 24.01 -2.70
C THR A 107 -18.20 24.07 -1.20
N GLY A 108 -17.41 23.40 -0.36
CA GLY A 108 -17.60 23.38 1.09
C GLY A 108 -18.79 22.53 1.54
N GLY A 109 -19.20 21.56 0.73
CA GLY A 109 -20.33 20.67 1.04
C GLY A 109 -20.12 19.90 2.34
N THR A 110 -21.20 19.72 3.11
CA THR A 110 -21.18 18.87 4.30
C THR A 110 -21.01 17.42 3.87
N PRO A 111 -20.07 16.66 4.45
CA PRO A 111 -19.91 15.28 4.06
C PRO A 111 -21.09 14.43 4.54
N PRO A 112 -21.57 13.50 3.73
CA PRO A 112 -22.61 12.58 4.17
C PRO A 112 -22.11 11.64 5.26
N GLU A 113 -22.97 11.41 6.25
CA GLU A 113 -22.60 10.66 7.45
C GLU A 113 -22.85 9.15 7.28
N ASP A 114 -23.89 8.72 6.54
CA ASP A 114 -24.36 7.32 6.61
C ASP A 114 -24.61 6.62 5.24
N GLU A 115 -25.66 6.97 4.48
CA GLU A 115 -26.06 6.22 3.25
C GLU A 115 -25.09 6.39 2.07
N GLU A 116 -24.72 7.63 1.75
CA GLU A 116 -23.71 7.94 0.70
C GLU A 116 -22.31 7.41 1.08
N GLY A 117 -22.05 7.15 2.37
CA GLY A 117 -20.81 6.54 2.82
C GLY A 117 -20.66 5.08 2.40
N ASP A 118 -21.74 4.31 2.45
CA ASP A 118 -21.78 2.92 1.98
C ASP A 118 -21.68 2.83 0.45
N GLU A 119 -22.28 3.79 -0.27
CA GLU A 119 -22.11 3.90 -1.72
C GLU A 119 -20.64 4.17 -2.09
N MET A 120 -19.97 5.05 -1.35
CA MET A 120 -18.58 5.39 -1.63
C MET A 120 -17.61 4.26 -1.26
N GLU A 121 -17.94 3.47 -0.23
CA GLU A 121 -17.20 2.24 0.09
C GLU A 121 -17.43 1.17 -0.99
N GLN A 122 -18.65 1.06 -1.56
CA GLN A 122 -18.92 0.16 -2.69
C GLN A 122 -18.17 0.59 -3.95
N ALA A 123 -18.19 1.88 -4.28
CA ALA A 123 -17.41 2.46 -5.37
C ALA A 123 -15.89 2.22 -5.18
N TRP A 124 -15.40 2.29 -3.94
CA TRP A 124 -14.03 1.92 -3.62
C TRP A 124 -13.76 0.42 -3.86
N ARG A 125 -14.69 -0.45 -3.45
CA ARG A 125 -14.55 -1.90 -3.59
C ARG A 125 -14.53 -2.36 -5.05
N SER A 126 -15.21 -1.67 -5.96
CA SER A 126 -15.14 -1.98 -7.39
C SER A 126 -13.75 -1.67 -7.98
N ILE A 127 -13.14 -0.55 -7.59
CA ILE A 127 -11.84 -0.13 -8.13
C ILE A 127 -10.64 -0.80 -7.45
N ARG A 128 -10.76 -1.18 -6.16
CA ARG A 128 -9.61 -1.69 -5.38
C ARG A 128 -9.02 -2.96 -5.98
N GLY A 129 -9.85 -3.88 -6.51
CA GLY A 129 -9.38 -5.16 -7.04
C GLY A 129 -8.44 -4.99 -8.24
N VAL A 130 -8.79 -4.07 -9.15
CA VAL A 130 -8.00 -3.75 -10.34
C VAL A 130 -6.68 -3.08 -9.95
N LEU A 131 -6.72 -2.11 -9.03
CA LEU A 131 -5.52 -1.41 -8.56
C LEU A 131 -4.58 -2.34 -7.79
N ILE A 132 -5.12 -3.22 -6.95
CA ILE A 132 -4.35 -4.24 -6.23
C ILE A 132 -3.69 -5.21 -7.22
N GLY A 133 -4.43 -5.73 -8.19
CA GLY A 133 -3.88 -6.64 -9.21
C GLY A 133 -2.70 -6.01 -9.97
N ARG A 134 -2.81 -4.72 -10.32
CA ARG A 134 -1.73 -3.97 -10.97
C ARG A 134 -0.54 -3.70 -10.03
N ALA A 135 -0.81 -3.32 -8.78
CA ALA A 135 0.21 -3.13 -7.76
C ALA A 135 1.00 -4.42 -7.52
N PHE A 136 0.33 -5.57 -7.39
CA PHE A 136 0.98 -6.88 -7.27
C PHE A 136 1.81 -7.23 -8.50
N ARG A 137 1.29 -7.02 -9.72
CA ARG A 137 2.05 -7.25 -10.95
C ARG A 137 3.33 -6.39 -11.03
N ARG A 138 3.31 -5.20 -10.43
CA ARG A 138 4.47 -4.30 -10.40
C ARG A 138 5.46 -4.64 -9.27
N LEU A 139 4.96 -5.08 -8.11
CA LEU A 139 5.77 -5.38 -6.93
C LEU A 139 6.37 -6.79 -6.93
N LEU A 140 5.77 -7.74 -7.65
CA LEU A 140 6.34 -9.06 -7.87
C LEU A 140 7.38 -8.98 -9.01
N PRO A 141 8.68 -9.16 -8.73
CA PRO A 141 9.70 -9.27 -9.77
C PRO A 141 9.57 -10.66 -10.41
N GLY A 142 8.71 -10.78 -11.42
CA GLY A 142 8.43 -12.04 -12.11
C GLY A 142 7.97 -11.77 -13.54
N GLY A 143 8.90 -11.30 -14.36
CA GLY A 143 8.65 -10.97 -15.76
C GLY A 143 9.90 -10.49 -16.49
N SER A 144 11.05 -11.12 -16.25
CA SER A 144 12.11 -11.15 -17.26
C SER A 144 11.59 -12.02 -18.42
N GLN A 145 10.99 -11.39 -19.41
CA GLN A 145 10.89 -11.95 -20.76
C GLN A 145 11.38 -10.84 -21.68
N GLY A 146 12.58 -11.08 -22.25
CA GLY A 146 13.01 -10.38 -23.45
C GLY A 146 12.28 -10.89 -24.68
#